data_AF-A0A1Q8R2E4-F1
#
_entry.id   AF-A0A1Q8R2E4-F1
#
_cell.length_a   1.000
_cell.length_b   1.000
_cell.length_c   1.000
_cell.angle_alpha   90.00
_cell.angle_beta   90.00
_cell.angle_gamma   90.00
#
_symmetry.space_group_name_H-M   'P 1'
#
loop_
_entity.id
_entity.type
_entity.pdbx_description
1 polymer ?
#
loop_
_entity_poly.entity_id
_entity_poly.type
_entity_poly.pdbx_seq_one_letter_code
_entity_poly.pdbx_strand_id
1 'polypeptide(L)'
;MQRVQYDLELLYVQKIYYFMFLATFTIIACAITLWRFDWKSGLFVLGSGLGLSYIAMLKKKNFIPPGQKTTARRMARAISQDTSPLSIARFASQLYYYFHKPTQAISLLEKFLSSHDPLLCMTLGDILLKEGKAKRALYVLRDNPHSFVDPLLLSMQGHVLKQIGKTPEAVRMFERSLHLAKQNGFPHNGAHLVTQKLLTLSYTASIHHTLADCYVILEDLPKAKRHCRAGNRLLFDLSLWHYCPQPPIGSAKNCKKSY
;
A
#
# COMPACT_ATOMS: atom_id res chain seq x y z
N MET A 1 -23.48 3.86 -6.91
CA MET A 1 -22.46 2.99 -6.29
C MET A 1 -21.30 3.86 -5.83
N GLN A 2 -21.09 4.01 -4.52
CA GLN A 2 -19.89 4.69 -4.01
C GLN A 2 -18.65 3.91 -4.46
N ARG A 3 -17.65 4.62 -4.98
CA ARG A 3 -16.43 4.00 -5.49
C ARG A 3 -15.59 3.55 -4.29
N VAL A 4 -15.15 2.29 -4.29
CA VAL A 4 -14.17 1.81 -3.32
C VAL A 4 -12.84 2.52 -3.63
N GLN A 5 -12.39 3.36 -2.71
CA GLN A 5 -11.05 3.95 -2.78
C GLN A 5 -10.09 2.91 -2.22
N TYR A 6 -9.37 2.23 -3.11
CA TYR A 6 -8.35 1.26 -2.72
C TYR A 6 -7.14 1.99 -2.16
N ASP A 7 -6.53 1.40 -1.14
CA ASP A 7 -5.20 1.76 -0.69
C ASP A 7 -4.21 1.61 -1.85
N LEU A 8 -3.28 2.56 -1.97
CA LEU A 8 -2.29 2.59 -3.04
C LEU A 8 -1.48 1.29 -3.08
N GLU A 9 -1.28 0.67 -1.92
CA GLU A 9 -0.53 -0.56 -1.77
C GLU A 9 -1.23 -1.75 -2.41
N LEU A 10 -2.54 -1.87 -2.20
CA LEU A 10 -3.33 -2.93 -2.82
C LEU A 10 -3.51 -2.68 -4.31
N LEU A 11 -3.67 -1.41 -4.72
CA LEU A 11 -3.79 -1.03 -6.12
C LEU A 11 -2.54 -1.42 -6.91
N TYR A 12 -1.35 -1.19 -6.37
CA TYR A 12 -0.09 -1.60 -7.01
C TYR A 12 -0.06 -3.11 -7.27
N VAL A 13 -0.35 -3.92 -6.24
CA VAL A 13 -0.36 -5.39 -6.36
C VAL A 13 -1.35 -5.85 -7.43
N GLN A 14 -2.57 -5.29 -7.44
CA GLN A 14 -3.59 -5.62 -8.44
C GLN A 14 -3.15 -5.27 -9.86
N LYS A 15 -2.49 -4.13 -10.05
CA LYS A 15 -1.94 -3.72 -11.35
C LYS A 15 -0.85 -4.66 -11.83
N ILE A 16 0.07 -5.07 -10.97
CA ILE A 16 1.10 -6.06 -11.33
C ILE A 16 0.46 -7.39 -11.74
N TYR A 17 -0.55 -7.88 -11.00
CA TYR A 17 -1.25 -9.10 -11.40
C TYR A 17 -1.96 -8.96 -12.75
N TYR A 18 -2.57 -7.80 -13.02
CA TYR A 18 -3.19 -7.52 -14.31
C TYR A 18 -2.16 -7.49 -15.45
N PHE A 19 -1.00 -6.88 -15.23
CA PHE A 19 0.10 -6.92 -16.19
C PHE A 19 0.60 -8.35 -16.44
N MET A 20 0.83 -9.13 -15.38
CA MET A 20 1.28 -10.52 -15.50
C MET A 20 0.27 -11.37 -16.27
N PHE A 21 -1.03 -11.19 -16.00
CA PHE A 21 -2.09 -11.85 -16.76
C PHE A 21 -2.01 -11.53 -18.26
N LEU A 22 -1.90 -10.26 -18.65
CA LEU A 22 -1.77 -9.89 -20.07
C LEU A 22 -0.45 -10.39 -20.69
N ALA A 23 0.64 -10.37 -19.92
CA ALA A 23 1.93 -10.89 -20.34
C ALA A 23 1.88 -12.39 -20.64
N THR A 24 1.07 -13.19 -19.92
CA THR A 24 0.93 -14.63 -20.23
C THR A 24 0.38 -14.87 -21.63
N PHE A 25 -0.62 -14.11 -22.08
CA PHE A 25 -1.12 -14.21 -23.46
C PHE A 25 -0.07 -13.78 -24.47
N THR A 26 0.71 -12.74 -24.16
CA THR A 26 1.81 -12.28 -25.02
C THR A 26 2.88 -13.36 -25.18
N ILE A 27 3.26 -14.04 -24.10
CA ILE A 27 4.25 -15.12 -24.13
C ILE A 27 3.75 -16.30 -24.95
N ILE A 28 2.47 -16.68 -24.78
CA ILE A 28 1.85 -17.76 -25.57
C ILE A 28 1.83 -17.38 -27.07
N ALA A 29 1.43 -16.15 -27.39
CA ALA A 29 1.43 -15.66 -28.77
C ALA A 29 2.84 -15.66 -29.37
N CYS A 30 3.83 -15.19 -28.62
CA CYS A 30 5.24 -15.24 -29.01
C CYS A 30 5.68 -16.67 -29.32
N ALA A 31 5.41 -17.64 -28.44
CA ALA A 31 5.77 -19.05 -28.66
C ALA A 31 5.13 -19.63 -29.94
N ILE A 32 3.85 -19.31 -30.20
CA ILE A 32 3.16 -19.73 -31.43
C ILE A 32 3.83 -19.10 -32.66
N THR A 33 4.19 -17.82 -32.60
CA THR A 33 4.84 -17.14 -33.72
C THR A 33 6.27 -17.61 -33.98
N LEU A 34 7.05 -17.90 -32.93
CA LEU A 34 8.36 -18.51 -33.04
C LEU A 34 8.28 -19.90 -33.69
N TRP A 35 7.25 -20.67 -33.34
CA TRP A 35 7.03 -22.00 -33.92
C TRP A 35 6.64 -21.96 -35.40
N ARG A 36 5.83 -20.98 -35.81
CA ARG A 36 5.28 -20.92 -37.18
C ARG A 36 6.07 -20.07 -38.18
N PHE A 37 6.80 -19.07 -37.70
CA PHE A 37 7.48 -18.08 -38.53
C PHE A 37 8.97 -18.08 -38.22
N ASP A 38 9.52 -16.93 -37.82
CA ASP A 38 10.93 -16.75 -37.49
C ASP A 38 11.12 -16.07 -36.13
N TRP A 39 12.37 -16.07 -35.66
CA TRP A 39 12.72 -15.50 -34.35
C TRP A 39 12.49 -13.98 -34.29
N LYS A 40 12.65 -13.27 -35.41
CA LYS A 40 12.44 -11.82 -35.50
C LYS A 40 10.99 -11.45 -35.27
N SER A 41 10.06 -12.18 -35.90
CA SER A 41 8.62 -12.00 -35.72
C SER A 41 8.21 -12.29 -34.28
N GLY A 42 8.73 -13.36 -33.68
CA GLY A 42 8.46 -13.69 -32.28
C GLY A 42 8.93 -12.61 -31.30
N LEU A 43 10.15 -12.07 -31.48
CA LEU A 43 10.63 -10.97 -30.65
C LEU A 43 9.81 -9.69 -30.83
N PHE A 44 9.36 -9.38 -32.05
CA PHE A 44 8.48 -8.24 -32.31
C PHE A 44 7.14 -8.39 -31.59
N VAL A 45 6.53 -9.58 -31.64
CA VAL A 45 5.28 -9.89 -30.92
C VAL A 45 5.48 -9.77 -29.40
N LEU A 46 6.59 -10.28 -28.89
CA LEU A 46 6.92 -10.17 -27.47
C LEU A 46 7.08 -8.71 -27.03
N GLY A 47 7.88 -7.92 -27.76
CA GLY A 47 8.14 -6.51 -27.43
C GLY A 47 6.88 -5.66 -27.50
N SER A 48 6.12 -5.78 -28.59
CA SER A 48 4.87 -5.03 -28.78
C SER A 48 3.79 -5.44 -27.77
N GLY A 49 3.62 -6.75 -27.51
CA GLY A 49 2.63 -7.25 -26.56
C GLY A 49 2.94 -6.89 -25.11
N LEU A 50 4.22 -6.93 -24.69
CA LEU A 50 4.62 -6.45 -23.36
C LEU A 50 4.42 -4.94 -23.22
N GLY A 51 4.75 -4.16 -24.26
CA GLY A 51 4.51 -2.72 -24.29
C GLY A 51 3.02 -2.37 -24.16
N LEU A 52 2.16 -3.05 -24.91
CA LEU A 52 0.70 -2.89 -24.83
C LEU A 52 0.14 -3.30 -23.46
N SER A 53 0.63 -4.42 -22.92
CA SER A 53 0.25 -4.89 -21.58
C SER A 53 0.61 -3.87 -20.50
N TYR A 54 1.79 -3.26 -20.61
CA TYR A 54 2.24 -2.22 -19.69
C TYR A 54 1.38 -0.95 -19.79
N ILE A 55 1.11 -0.46 -21.00
CA ILE A 55 0.22 0.71 -21.21
C ILE A 55 -1.19 0.42 -20.66
N ALA A 56 -1.71 -0.78 -20.89
CA ALA A 56 -3.02 -1.19 -20.37
C ALA A 56 -3.03 -1.19 -18.83
N MET A 57 -1.96 -1.65 -18.18
CA MET A 57 -1.79 -1.58 -16.72
C MET A 57 -1.79 -0.13 -16.22
N LEU A 58 -1.00 0.76 -16.85
CA LEU A 58 -0.94 2.18 -16.47
C LEU A 58 -2.33 2.86 -16.55
N LYS A 59 -3.10 2.54 -17.59
CA LYS A 59 -4.45 3.10 -17.80
C LYS A 59 -5.50 2.53 -16.84
N LYS A 60 -5.27 1.35 -16.26
CA LYS A 60 -6.24 0.67 -15.38
C LYS A 60 -6.26 1.29 -13.99
N LYS A 61 -7.16 2.25 -13.77
CA LYS A 61 -7.31 2.93 -12.47
C LYS A 61 -8.17 2.17 -11.46
N ASN A 62 -9.12 1.36 -11.93
CA ASN A 62 -10.14 0.74 -11.08
C ASN A 62 -10.21 -0.77 -11.32
N PHE A 63 -10.27 -1.54 -10.24
CA PHE A 63 -10.54 -2.97 -10.27
C PHE A 63 -11.94 -3.25 -9.76
N ILE A 64 -12.71 -4.02 -10.53
CA ILE A 64 -14.08 -4.37 -10.17
C ILE A 64 -14.00 -5.29 -8.94
N PRO A 65 -14.63 -4.90 -7.81
CA PRO A 65 -14.63 -5.75 -6.64
C PRO A 65 -15.40 -7.06 -6.93
N PRO A 66 -15.06 -8.16 -6.25
CA PRO A 66 -15.84 -9.38 -6.37
C PRO A 66 -17.28 -9.15 -5.93
N GLY A 67 -18.25 -9.75 -6.63
CA GLY A 67 -19.67 -9.57 -6.35
C GLY A 67 -20.04 -9.84 -4.88
N GLN A 68 -20.86 -8.98 -4.28
CA GLN A 68 -21.18 -9.06 -2.84
C GLN A 68 -21.71 -10.42 -2.40
N LYS A 69 -22.56 -11.07 -3.21
CA LYS A 69 -23.12 -12.40 -2.92
C LYS A 69 -22.05 -13.50 -2.87
N THR A 70 -21.08 -13.47 -3.78
CA THR A 70 -20.00 -14.47 -3.82
C THR A 70 -19.00 -14.22 -2.70
N THR A 71 -18.69 -12.96 -2.42
CA THR A 71 -17.83 -12.55 -1.30
C THR A 71 -18.44 -12.96 0.04
N ALA A 72 -19.72 -12.64 0.29
CA ALA A 72 -20.42 -13.01 1.51
C ALA A 72 -20.45 -14.54 1.73
N ARG A 73 -20.70 -15.33 0.67
CA ARG A 73 -20.67 -16.79 0.75
C ARG A 73 -19.29 -17.34 1.07
N ARG A 74 -18.23 -16.76 0.48
CA ARG A 74 -16.83 -17.14 0.78
C ARG A 74 -16.46 -16.78 2.21
N MET A 75 -16.86 -15.60 2.70
CA MET A 75 -16.63 -15.17 4.08
C MET A 75 -17.28 -16.10 5.10
N ALA A 76 -18.57 -16.40 4.92
CA ALA A 76 -19.31 -17.26 5.85
C ALA A 76 -18.67 -18.66 5.98
N ARG A 77 -18.16 -19.20 4.86
CA ARG A 77 -17.41 -20.46 4.85
C ARG A 77 -16.04 -20.33 5.52
N ALA A 78 -15.30 -19.26 5.26
CA ALA A 78 -13.97 -19.08 5.82
C ALA A 78 -14.00 -18.90 7.34
N ILE A 79 -14.90 -18.09 7.88
CA ILE A 79 -14.99 -17.81 9.33
C ILE A 79 -15.44 -19.04 10.12
N SER A 80 -16.32 -19.86 9.54
CA SER A 80 -16.76 -21.11 10.19
C SER A 80 -15.67 -22.17 10.23
N GLN A 81 -14.62 -22.03 9.42
CA GLN A 81 -13.52 -23.00 9.31
C GLN A 81 -12.22 -22.50 9.93
N ASP A 82 -11.99 -21.18 9.96
CA ASP A 82 -10.75 -20.57 10.42
C ASP A 82 -11.01 -19.22 11.11
N THR A 83 -10.75 -19.18 12.41
CA THR A 83 -10.79 -17.96 13.24
C THR A 83 -9.40 -17.37 13.47
N SER A 84 -8.45 -17.61 12.55
CA SER A 84 -7.14 -16.97 12.61
C SER A 84 -7.25 -15.43 12.56
N PRO A 85 -6.31 -14.70 13.21
CA PRO A 85 -6.26 -13.23 13.15
C PRO A 85 -6.28 -12.70 11.71
N LEU A 86 -5.63 -13.41 10.81
CA LEU A 86 -5.60 -13.09 9.38
C LEU A 86 -6.97 -13.20 8.72
N SER A 87 -7.71 -14.26 8.96
CA SER A 87 -9.06 -14.45 8.42
C SER A 87 -10.04 -13.40 8.97
N ILE A 88 -9.90 -13.04 10.26
CA ILE A 88 -10.69 -11.97 10.90
C ILE A 88 -10.34 -10.60 10.31
N ALA A 89 -9.05 -10.26 10.18
CA ALA A 89 -8.60 -9.01 9.58
C ALA A 89 -9.13 -8.85 8.15
N ARG A 90 -9.00 -9.90 7.33
CA ARG A 90 -9.55 -9.90 5.96
C ARG A 90 -11.07 -9.69 5.98
N PHE A 91 -11.79 -10.36 6.86
CA PHE A 91 -13.24 -10.24 6.95
C PHE A 91 -13.66 -8.81 7.34
N ALA A 92 -13.00 -8.23 8.34
CA ALA A 92 -13.23 -6.85 8.74
C ALA A 92 -12.96 -5.85 7.60
N SER A 93 -11.83 -5.99 6.90
CA SER A 93 -11.51 -5.16 5.74
C SER A 93 -12.56 -5.29 4.64
N GLN A 94 -13.04 -6.50 4.38
CA GLN A 94 -14.08 -6.69 3.37
C GLN A 94 -15.43 -6.11 3.80
N LEU A 95 -15.83 -6.25 5.08
CA LEU A 95 -17.02 -5.59 5.63
C LEU A 95 -16.93 -4.07 5.46
N TYR A 96 -15.75 -3.50 5.69
CA TYR A 96 -15.48 -2.08 5.53
C TYR A 96 -15.55 -1.64 4.06
N TYR A 97 -14.67 -2.17 3.20
CA TYR A 97 -14.49 -1.68 1.83
C TYR A 97 -15.59 -2.13 0.85
N TYR A 98 -16.10 -3.35 0.97
CA TYR A 98 -17.02 -3.92 -0.04
C TYR A 98 -18.49 -3.88 0.38
N PHE A 99 -18.76 -3.99 1.68
CA PHE A 99 -20.11 -3.96 2.22
C PHE A 99 -20.47 -2.61 2.84
N HIS A 100 -19.50 -1.69 2.98
CA HIS A 100 -19.69 -0.37 3.58
C HIS A 100 -20.35 -0.44 4.97
N LYS A 101 -19.91 -1.40 5.79
CA LYS A 101 -20.39 -1.61 7.17
C LYS A 101 -19.29 -1.32 8.19
N PRO A 102 -18.88 -0.05 8.36
CA PRO A 102 -17.75 0.31 9.21
C PRO A 102 -17.97 -0.06 10.67
N THR A 103 -19.19 0.12 11.19
CA THR A 103 -19.54 -0.24 12.57
C THR A 103 -19.39 -1.74 12.84
N GLN A 104 -19.79 -2.58 11.88
CA GLN A 104 -19.66 -4.04 12.00
C GLN A 104 -18.20 -4.49 11.90
N ALA A 105 -17.42 -3.87 11.00
CA ALA A 105 -15.99 -4.16 10.88
C ALA A 105 -15.22 -3.79 12.16
N ILE A 106 -15.48 -2.61 12.72
CA ILE A 106 -14.88 -2.14 13.98
C ILE A 106 -15.28 -3.06 15.13
N SER A 107 -16.58 -3.33 15.30
CA SER A 107 -17.08 -4.19 16.38
C SER A 107 -16.51 -5.60 16.30
N LEU A 108 -16.33 -6.14 15.10
CA LEU A 108 -15.68 -7.44 14.90
C LEU A 108 -14.24 -7.41 15.39
N LEU A 109 -13.43 -6.43 14.96
CA LEU A 109 -12.01 -6.36 15.34
C LEU A 109 -11.81 -6.12 16.83
N GLU A 110 -12.66 -5.30 17.45
CA GLU A 110 -12.62 -5.03 18.89
C GLU A 110 -12.79 -6.28 19.74
N LYS A 111 -13.63 -7.25 19.29
CA LYS A 111 -13.80 -8.53 19.99
C LYS A 111 -12.52 -9.35 20.08
N PHE A 112 -11.57 -9.13 19.18
CA PHE A 112 -10.31 -9.87 19.12
C PHE A 112 -9.10 -9.02 19.52
N LEU A 113 -9.32 -7.82 20.07
CA LEU A 113 -8.24 -6.91 20.45
C LEU A 113 -7.37 -7.48 21.58
N SER A 114 -7.95 -8.29 22.47
CA SER A 114 -7.25 -8.98 23.57
C SER A 114 -6.19 -9.98 23.10
N SER A 115 -6.21 -10.39 21.83
CA SER A 115 -5.16 -11.25 21.27
C SER A 115 -3.83 -10.51 21.08
N HIS A 116 -3.85 -9.17 21.13
CA HIS A 116 -2.71 -8.30 20.84
C HIS A 116 -2.03 -8.58 19.48
N ASP A 117 -2.73 -9.25 18.56
CA ASP A 117 -2.20 -9.54 17.24
C ASP A 117 -1.95 -8.23 16.45
N PRO A 118 -0.72 -7.99 15.97
CA PRO A 118 -0.37 -6.76 15.26
C PRO A 118 -1.22 -6.49 14.02
N LEU A 119 -1.60 -7.54 13.27
CA LEU A 119 -2.39 -7.39 12.05
C LEU A 119 -3.82 -6.93 12.37
N LEU A 120 -4.44 -7.47 13.41
CA LEU A 120 -5.76 -7.03 13.87
C LEU A 120 -5.72 -5.58 14.36
N CYS A 121 -4.74 -5.22 15.20
CA CYS A 121 -4.56 -3.86 15.69
C CYS A 121 -4.29 -2.87 14.55
N MET A 122 -3.44 -3.23 13.59
CA MET A 122 -3.17 -2.41 12.40
C MET A 122 -4.44 -2.19 11.58
N THR A 123 -5.20 -3.26 11.33
CA THR A 123 -6.45 -3.19 10.53
C THR A 123 -7.50 -2.32 11.23
N LEU A 124 -7.63 -2.45 12.56
CA LEU A 124 -8.52 -1.61 13.35
C LEU A 124 -8.06 -0.14 13.34
N GLY A 125 -6.76 0.09 13.48
CA GLY A 125 -6.15 1.42 13.41
C GLY A 125 -6.42 2.12 12.09
N ASP A 126 -6.24 1.42 10.96
CA ASP A 126 -6.52 1.94 9.61
C ASP A 126 -7.99 2.32 9.44
N ILE A 127 -8.90 1.40 9.78
CA ILE A 127 -10.35 1.66 9.70
C ILE A 127 -10.75 2.83 10.60
N LEU A 128 -10.27 2.88 11.85
CA LEU A 128 -10.56 3.99 12.76
C LEU A 128 -10.03 5.33 12.22
N LEU A 129 -8.85 5.32 11.59
CA LEU A 129 -8.26 6.53 11.01
C LEU A 129 -9.11 7.07 9.85
N LYS A 130 -9.58 6.18 8.96
CA LYS A 130 -10.45 6.52 7.83
C LYS A 130 -11.83 7.02 8.26
N GLU A 131 -12.33 6.51 9.39
CA GLU A 131 -13.55 7.01 10.03
C GLU A 131 -13.33 8.31 10.85
N GLY A 132 -12.15 8.95 10.73
CA GLY A 132 -11.83 10.19 11.43
C GLY A 132 -11.54 10.05 12.93
N LYS A 133 -11.49 8.81 13.45
CA LYS A 133 -11.28 8.51 14.87
C LYS A 133 -9.79 8.37 15.21
N ALA A 134 -8.98 9.33 14.75
CA ALA A 134 -7.52 9.27 14.83
C ALA A 134 -6.97 9.10 16.27
N LYS A 135 -7.55 9.79 17.27
CA LYS A 135 -7.15 9.63 18.68
C LYS A 135 -7.36 8.19 19.18
N ARG A 136 -8.48 7.57 18.81
CA ARG A 136 -8.82 6.19 19.18
C ARG A 136 -7.90 5.20 18.46
N ALA A 137 -7.63 5.44 17.17
CA ALA A 137 -6.66 4.65 16.42
C ALA A 137 -5.28 4.67 17.10
N LEU A 138 -4.80 5.85 17.52
CA LEU A 138 -3.51 5.97 18.20
C LEU A 138 -3.47 5.21 19.53
N TYR A 139 -4.57 5.25 20.30
CA TYR A 139 -4.68 4.50 21.56
C TYR A 139 -4.56 2.99 21.32
N VAL A 140 -5.37 2.44 20.42
CA VAL A 140 -5.35 1.02 20.05
C VAL A 140 -3.97 0.56 19.59
N LEU A 141 -3.29 1.37 18.77
CA LEU A 141 -1.98 1.02 18.23
C LEU A 141 -0.86 1.08 19.28
N ARG A 142 -0.94 2.01 20.24
CA ARG A 142 0.08 2.19 21.30
C ARG A 142 -0.08 1.19 22.44
N ASP A 143 -1.30 0.79 22.74
CA ASP A 143 -1.61 -0.20 23.79
C ASP A 143 -1.18 -1.62 23.39
N ASN A 144 -0.88 -1.85 22.11
CA ASN A 144 -0.32 -3.12 21.66
C ASN A 144 1.13 -3.31 22.20
N PRO A 145 1.46 -4.46 22.83
CA PRO A 145 2.81 -4.77 23.32
C PRO A 145 3.91 -4.70 22.23
N HIS A 146 3.54 -4.93 20.98
CA HIS A 146 4.45 -4.90 19.83
C HIS A 146 4.53 -3.53 19.14
N SER A 147 3.90 -2.49 19.70
CA SER A 147 3.76 -1.15 19.11
C SER A 147 5.08 -0.48 18.69
N PHE A 148 6.21 -0.85 19.29
CA PHE A 148 7.52 -0.26 19.02
C PHE A 148 8.49 -1.19 18.26
N VAL A 149 8.08 -2.43 17.99
CA VAL A 149 8.94 -3.46 17.36
C VAL A 149 8.34 -4.02 16.07
N ASP A 150 7.04 -3.83 15.84
CA ASP A 150 6.39 -4.19 14.58
C ASP A 150 6.42 -3.02 13.57
N PRO A 151 6.99 -3.20 12.37
CA PRO A 151 7.12 -2.12 11.41
C PRO A 151 5.78 -1.69 10.79
N LEU A 152 4.76 -2.55 10.71
CA LEU A 152 3.42 -2.16 10.24
C LEU A 152 2.71 -1.29 11.28
N LEU A 153 2.76 -1.68 12.56
CA LEU A 153 2.19 -0.87 13.63
C LEU A 153 2.85 0.51 13.72
N LEU A 154 4.19 0.59 13.58
CA LEU A 154 4.91 1.86 13.54
C LEU A 154 4.49 2.72 12.34
N SER A 155 4.39 2.14 11.15
CA SER A 155 3.92 2.86 9.97
C SER A 155 2.50 3.42 10.19
N MET A 156 1.60 2.59 10.72
CA MET A 156 0.22 3.00 11.01
C MET A 156 0.17 4.12 12.06
N GLN A 157 0.97 4.04 13.12
CA GLN A 157 1.11 5.15 14.07
C GLN A 157 1.60 6.42 13.39
N GLY A 158 2.56 6.32 12.46
CA GLY A 158 3.03 7.43 11.65
C GLY A 158 1.91 8.10 10.85
N HIS A 159 1.07 7.32 10.18
CA HIS A 159 -0.09 7.83 9.45
C HIS A 159 -1.08 8.54 10.38
N VAL A 160 -1.39 7.94 11.54
CA VAL A 160 -2.29 8.55 12.53
C VAL A 160 -1.71 9.88 13.05
N LEU A 161 -0.41 9.91 13.38
CA LEU A 161 0.29 11.11 13.85
C LEU A 161 0.32 12.22 12.80
N LYS A 162 0.55 11.87 11.52
CA LYS A 162 0.49 12.81 10.39
C LYS A 162 -0.90 13.44 10.29
N GLN A 163 -1.97 12.64 10.39
CA GLN A 163 -3.35 13.14 10.28
C GLN A 163 -3.75 14.09 11.42
N ILE A 164 -3.19 13.91 12.62
CA ILE A 164 -3.43 14.84 13.75
C ILE A 164 -2.43 16.01 13.79
N GLY A 165 -1.64 16.22 12.73
CA GLY A 165 -0.71 17.35 12.61
C GLY A 165 0.62 17.19 13.35
N LYS A 166 0.90 16.02 13.92
CA LYS A 166 2.15 15.73 14.64
C LYS A 166 3.25 15.24 13.70
N THR A 167 3.56 16.05 12.68
CA THR A 167 4.49 15.68 11.60
C THR A 167 5.87 15.23 12.09
N PRO A 168 6.54 15.90 13.06
CA PRO A 168 7.84 15.43 13.54
C PRO A 168 7.81 14.05 14.20
N GLU A 169 6.75 13.74 14.96
CA GLU A 169 6.56 12.42 15.58
C GLU A 169 6.27 11.35 14.51
N ALA A 170 5.48 11.70 13.49
CA ALA A 170 5.19 10.81 12.36
C ALA A 170 6.46 10.40 11.61
N VAL A 171 7.37 11.35 11.33
CA VAL A 171 8.66 11.06 10.68
C VAL A 171 9.45 10.02 11.47
N ARG A 172 9.56 10.18 12.79
CA ARG A 172 10.28 9.23 13.65
C ARG A 172 9.68 7.81 13.57
N MET A 173 8.35 7.71 13.54
CA MET A 173 7.67 6.41 13.43
C MET A 173 7.94 5.75 12.07
N PHE A 174 7.88 6.52 10.98
CA PHE A 174 8.14 6.01 9.64
C PHE A 174 9.61 5.63 9.42
N GLU A 175 10.57 6.43 9.89
CA GLU A 175 12.00 6.09 9.83
C GLU A 175 12.30 4.81 10.59
N ARG A 176 11.75 4.66 11.80
CA ARG A 176 11.89 3.45 12.61
C ARG A 176 11.24 2.24 11.95
N SER A 177 10.06 2.41 11.35
CA SER A 177 9.39 1.36 10.57
C SER A 177 10.28 0.86 9.42
N LEU A 178 10.84 1.76 8.61
CA LEU A 178 11.76 1.39 7.52
C LEU A 178 13.04 0.71 8.03
N HIS A 179 13.59 1.19 9.15
CA HIS A 179 14.78 0.59 9.74
C HIS A 179 14.51 -0.86 10.17
N LEU A 180 13.41 -1.12 10.89
CA LEU A 180 13.03 -2.47 11.32
C LEU A 180 12.65 -3.36 10.14
N ALA A 181 11.91 -2.84 9.15
CA ALA A 181 11.56 -3.58 7.95
C ALA A 181 12.80 -3.96 7.12
N LYS A 182 13.86 -3.15 7.12
CA LYS A 182 15.12 -3.49 6.46
C LYS A 182 15.86 -4.63 7.17
N GLN A 183 15.80 -4.68 8.50
CA GLN A 183 16.47 -5.71 9.31
C GLN A 183 15.69 -7.03 9.31
N ASN A 184 14.38 -6.96 9.52
CA ASN A 184 13.55 -8.12 9.85
C ASN A 184 12.46 -8.41 8.81
N GLY A 185 12.27 -7.52 7.82
CA GLY A 185 11.12 -7.57 6.91
C GLY A 185 9.84 -7.04 7.52
N PHE A 186 8.81 -6.88 6.69
CA PHE A 186 7.44 -6.71 7.17
C PHE A 186 6.84 -8.07 7.59
N PRO A 187 5.90 -8.08 8.56
CA PRO A 187 5.22 -9.28 9.00
C PRO A 187 4.57 -10.02 7.82
N HIS A 188 4.61 -11.35 7.88
CA HIS A 188 3.96 -12.17 6.88
C HIS A 188 2.45 -12.18 7.11
N ASN A 189 1.67 -11.84 6.08
CA ASN A 189 0.21 -11.80 6.18
C ASN A 189 -0.46 -13.06 5.59
N GLY A 190 0.27 -14.18 5.56
CA GLY A 190 -0.20 -15.46 5.01
C GLY A 190 -0.56 -15.42 3.51
N ALA A 191 -0.14 -14.39 2.78
CA ALA A 191 -0.26 -14.35 1.32
C ALA A 191 0.83 -15.18 0.65
N HIS A 192 0.61 -15.55 -0.61
CA HIS A 192 1.64 -16.24 -1.41
C HIS A 192 2.93 -15.40 -1.46
N LEU A 193 4.09 -16.06 -1.53
CA LEU A 193 5.41 -15.41 -1.49
C LEU A 193 5.54 -14.22 -2.45
N VAL A 194 5.04 -14.37 -3.68
CA VAL A 194 5.03 -13.31 -4.70
C VAL A 194 4.20 -12.11 -4.23
N THR A 195 3.00 -12.34 -3.72
CA THR A 195 2.13 -11.29 -3.19
C THR A 195 2.78 -10.59 -2.00
N GLN A 196 3.38 -11.35 -1.07
CA GLN A 196 4.09 -10.78 0.07
C GLN A 196 5.23 -9.86 -0.39
N LYS A 197 6.04 -10.29 -1.37
CA LYS A 197 7.12 -9.46 -1.91
C LYS A 197 6.58 -8.17 -2.55
N LEU A 198 5.52 -8.26 -3.35
CA LEU A 198 4.91 -7.07 -3.96
C LEU A 198 4.33 -6.12 -2.92
N LEU A 199 3.66 -6.65 -1.88
CA LEU A 199 3.15 -5.86 -0.76
C LEU A 199 4.28 -5.18 0.01
N THR A 200 5.36 -5.90 0.33
CA THR A 200 6.55 -5.31 0.99
C THR A 200 7.13 -4.15 0.19
N LEU A 201 7.29 -4.30 -1.13
CA LEU A 201 7.74 -3.20 -1.99
C LEU A 201 6.77 -2.02 -1.92
N SER A 202 5.47 -2.31 -1.94
CA SER A 202 4.45 -1.27 -1.92
C SER A 202 4.37 -0.52 -0.59
N TYR A 203 4.44 -1.22 0.55
CA TYR A 203 4.50 -0.59 1.87
C TYR A 203 5.74 0.28 1.99
N THR A 204 6.89 -0.22 1.57
CA THR A 204 8.16 0.54 1.60
C THR A 204 8.07 1.80 0.75
N ALA A 205 7.49 1.69 -0.45
CA ALA A 205 7.27 2.83 -1.33
C ALA A 205 6.33 3.86 -0.70
N SER A 206 5.19 3.41 -0.16
CA SER A 206 4.19 4.26 0.50
C SER A 206 4.77 5.02 1.69
N ILE A 207 5.58 4.35 2.53
CA ILE A 207 6.26 5.01 3.66
C ILE A 207 7.27 6.05 3.15
N HIS A 208 8.04 5.74 2.11
CA HIS A 208 8.95 6.71 1.50
C HIS A 208 8.23 7.92 0.90
N HIS A 209 7.11 7.73 0.21
CA HIS A 209 6.31 8.84 -0.31
C HIS A 209 5.72 9.68 0.83
N THR A 210 5.21 9.04 1.88
CA THR A 210 4.67 9.73 3.05
C THR A 210 5.74 10.50 3.81
N LEU A 211 6.94 9.94 3.97
CA LEU A 211 8.10 10.65 4.51
C LEU A 211 8.47 11.86 3.66
N ALA A 212 8.43 11.72 2.32
CA ALA A 212 8.69 12.84 1.44
C ALA A 212 7.72 13.99 1.70
N ASP A 213 6.41 13.71 1.83
CA ASP A 213 5.41 14.72 2.21
C ASP A 213 5.72 15.35 3.57
N CYS A 214 6.05 14.54 4.57
CA CYS A 214 6.37 15.04 5.90
C CYS A 214 7.58 15.97 5.87
N TYR A 215 8.63 15.65 5.12
CA TYR A 215 9.79 16.52 4.98
C TYR A 215 9.52 17.79 4.17
N VAL A 216 8.57 17.77 3.21
CA VAL A 216 8.10 19.01 2.57
C VAL A 216 7.45 19.92 3.61
N ILE A 217 6.59 19.38 4.48
CA ILE A 217 5.93 20.14 5.55
C ILE A 217 6.95 20.70 6.56
N LEU A 218 8.03 19.95 6.83
CA LEU A 218 9.13 20.37 7.70
C LEU A 218 10.19 21.23 6.99
N GLU A 219 9.95 21.60 5.72
CA GLU A 219 10.84 22.41 4.89
C GLU A 219 12.24 21.79 4.62
N ASP A 220 12.44 20.49 4.89
CA ASP A 220 13.66 19.73 4.56
C ASP A 220 13.57 19.13 3.15
N LEU A 221 13.65 20.00 2.14
CA LEU A 221 13.54 19.62 0.73
C LEU A 221 14.59 18.58 0.28
N PRO A 222 15.86 18.62 0.74
CA PRO A 222 16.84 17.58 0.40
C PRO A 222 16.39 16.18 0.80
N LYS A 223 15.90 16.00 2.05
CA LYS A 223 15.38 14.70 2.50
C LYS A 223 14.09 14.34 1.79
N ALA A 224 13.19 15.30 1.56
CA ALA A 224 11.96 15.06 0.80
C ALA A 224 12.26 14.44 -0.58
N LYS A 225 13.18 15.06 -1.34
CA LYS A 225 13.58 14.58 -2.67
C LYS A 225 14.24 13.20 -2.62
N ARG A 226 15.06 12.94 -1.60
CA ARG A 226 15.68 11.63 -1.38
C ARG A 226 14.62 10.54 -1.20
N HIS A 227 13.65 10.77 -0.33
CA HIS A 227 12.60 9.80 -0.03
C HIS A 227 11.63 9.60 -1.19
N CYS A 228 11.26 10.66 -1.92
CA CYS A 228 10.45 10.55 -3.13
C CYS A 228 11.12 9.67 -4.19
N ARG A 229 12.42 9.88 -4.47
CA ARG A 229 13.18 9.03 -5.39
C ARG A 229 13.29 7.59 -4.90
N ALA A 230 13.48 7.38 -3.59
CA ALA A 230 13.55 6.05 -3.01
C ALA A 230 12.22 5.29 -3.18
N GLY A 231 11.09 5.94 -2.93
CA GLY A 231 9.75 5.36 -3.14
C GLY A 231 9.48 5.03 -4.61
N ASN A 232 9.76 5.97 -5.53
CA ASN A 232 9.51 5.76 -6.97
C ASN A 232 10.32 4.58 -7.54
N ARG A 233 11.56 4.38 -7.08
CA ARG A 233 12.41 3.25 -7.51
C ARG A 233 11.87 1.87 -7.15
N LEU A 234 10.96 1.79 -6.18
CA LEU A 234 10.35 0.52 -5.73
C LEU A 234 9.12 0.15 -6.54
N LEU A 235 8.54 1.09 -7.29
CA LEU A 235 7.30 0.91 -8.04
C LEU A 235 7.59 0.78 -9.53
N PHE A 236 7.21 -0.35 -10.10
CA PHE A 236 7.24 -0.59 -11.55
C PHE A 236 6.19 0.25 -12.30
N ASP A 237 5.11 0.63 -11.62
CA ASP A 237 4.03 1.45 -12.17
C ASP A 237 4.35 2.94 -12.04
N LEU A 238 4.71 3.57 -13.17
CA LEU A 238 4.98 5.01 -13.24
C LEU A 238 3.78 5.87 -12.87
N SER A 239 2.55 5.36 -13.00
CA SER A 239 1.34 6.12 -12.63
C SER A 239 1.15 6.27 -11.12
N LEU A 240 1.92 5.54 -10.32
CA LEU A 240 1.97 5.64 -8.85
C LEU A 240 3.20 6.41 -8.36
N TRP A 241 4.01 6.97 -9.28
CA TRP A 241 5.16 7.76 -8.87
C TRP A 241 4.71 9.07 -8.24
N HIS A 242 5.36 9.41 -7.13
CA HIS A 242 5.15 10.67 -6.44
C HIS A 242 6.05 11.75 -7.05
N TYR A 243 5.53 12.96 -7.17
CA TYR A 243 6.31 14.10 -7.66
C TYR A 243 6.58 15.04 -6.49
N CYS A 244 7.84 15.15 -6.09
CA CYS A 244 8.22 16.16 -5.10
C CYS A 244 8.03 17.56 -5.69
N PRO A 245 7.45 18.50 -4.92
CA PRO A 245 7.41 19.90 -5.32
C PRO A 245 8.83 20.40 -5.54
N GLN A 246 9.05 21.09 -6.65
CA GLN A 246 10.32 21.78 -6.87
C GLN A 246 10.35 23.04 -6.00
N PRO A 247 11.51 23.42 -5.46
CA PRO A 247 11.64 24.73 -4.84
C PRO A 247 11.19 25.79 -5.85
N PRO A 248 10.42 26.81 -5.43
CA PRO A 248 10.03 27.88 -6.34
C PRO A 248 11.29 28.49 -6.94
N ILE A 249 11.32 28.56 -8.28
CA ILE A 249 12.46 29.03 -9.10
C ILE A 249 12.87 30.49 -8.77
N GLY A 250 12.14 31.18 -7.88
CA GLY A 250 12.40 32.57 -7.45
C GLY A 250 13.06 32.78 -6.08
N SER A 251 13.36 31.76 -5.26
CA SER A 251 13.92 31.97 -3.91
C SER A 251 15.46 32.06 -3.85
N ALA A 252 16.11 32.28 -4.99
CA ALA A 252 17.53 32.63 -5.07
C ALA A 252 17.69 34.11 -5.42
N LYS A 253 17.32 35.01 -4.50
CA LYS A 253 17.80 36.42 -4.37
C LYS A 253 16.93 37.16 -3.36
N ASN A 254 17.30 37.08 -2.07
CA ASN A 254 17.16 38.20 -1.11
C ASN A 254 17.97 37.90 0.17
N CYS A 255 19.25 37.57 0.02
CA CYS A 255 20.25 38.02 1.00
C CYS A 255 20.80 39.36 0.49
N LYS A 256 19.97 40.41 0.53
CA LYS A 256 20.49 41.78 0.52
C LYS A 256 20.69 42.18 1.97
N LYS A 257 21.98 42.38 2.29
CA LYS A 257 22.54 43.25 3.33
C LYS A 257 21.50 44.02 4.14
N SER A 258 21.53 43.83 5.45
CA SER A 258 21.22 44.91 6.38
C SER A 258 22.35 44.96 7.40
N TYR A 259 22.80 46.19 7.60
CA TYR A 259 23.99 46.64 8.31
C TYR A 259 24.00 46.23 9.78
#